data_AF-A0A1G5ZXK5-F1
#
_entry.id   AF-A0A1G5ZXK5-F1
#
_cell.length_a   1.000
_cell.length_b   1.000
_cell.length_c   1.000
_cell.angle_alpha   90.00
_cell.angle_beta   90.00
_cell.angle_gamma   90.00
#
_symmetry.space_group_name_H-M   'P 1'
#
loop_
_entity.id
_entity.type
_entity.pdbx_description
1 polymer ?
#
loop_
_entity_poly.entity_id
_entity_poly.type
_entity_poly.pdbx_seq_one_letter_code
_entity_poly.pdbx_strand_id
1 'polypeptide(L)' 'KGEVIWRDDVGATCRRWNWRQGTRTRLETVGGRMWFILESLSAMPQEALEEAANMLMSGLRELSPGCEIYKQNIMVG' A
#
# COMPACT_ATOMS: atom_id res chain seq x y z
N LYS A 1 -10.98 -14.15 -14.79
CA LYS A 1 -9.56 -14.43 -15.14
C LYS A 1 -8.94 -13.12 -15.60
N GLY A 2 -7.74 -12.77 -15.12
CA GLY A 2 -7.07 -11.50 -15.44
C GLY A 2 -7.33 -10.34 -14.45
N GLU A 3 -7.95 -10.61 -13.30
CA GLU A 3 -8.07 -9.58 -12.26
C GLU A 3 -6.83 -9.59 -11.37
N VAL A 4 -6.22 -8.43 -11.17
CA VAL A 4 -5.14 -8.24 -10.19
C VAL A 4 -5.72 -8.03 -8.81
N ILE A 5 -5.24 -8.84 -7.87
CA ILE A 5 -5.63 -8.84 -6.47
C ILE A 5 -4.39 -8.78 -5.59
N TRP A 6 -4.56 -8.23 -4.39
CA TRP A 6 -3.65 -8.43 -3.27
C TRP A 6 -4.20 -9.56 -2.42
N ARG A 7 -3.34 -10.46 -1.95
CA ARG A 7 -3.73 -11.60 -1.12
C ARG A 7 -2.73 -11.88 -0.02
N ASP A 8 -3.21 -12.47 1.05
CA ASP A 8 -2.42 -13.22 2.02
C ASP A 8 -2.75 -14.73 1.89
N ASP A 9 -2.30 -15.53 2.86
CA ASP A 9 -2.56 -16.97 2.88
C ASP A 9 -4.04 -17.33 3.11
N VAL A 10 -4.83 -16.40 3.64
CA VAL A 10 -6.26 -16.59 3.93
C VAL A 10 -7.12 -16.24 2.72
N GLY A 11 -6.71 -15.24 1.93
CA GLY A 11 -7.38 -14.89 0.68
C GLY A 11 -7.15 -13.46 0.21
N ALA A 12 -8.01 -12.99 -0.68
CA ALA A 12 -7.92 -11.65 -1.24
C ALA A 12 -8.11 -10.58 -0.14
N THR A 13 -7.18 -9.64 -0.05
CA THR A 13 -7.21 -8.47 0.83
C THR A 13 -7.66 -7.23 0.07
N CYS A 14 -7.36 -7.14 -1.22
CA CYS A 14 -7.80 -6.08 -2.10
C CYS A 14 -7.98 -6.58 -3.54
N ARG A 15 -8.87 -5.92 -4.29
CA ARG A 15 -9.25 -6.30 -5.65
C ARG A 15 -9.21 -5.10 -6.60
N ARG A 16 -9.02 -5.38 -7.89
CA ARG A 16 -9.00 -4.38 -8.98
C ARG A 16 -7.95 -3.29 -8.76
N TRP A 17 -6.67 -3.66 -8.61
CA TRP A 17 -5.56 -2.69 -8.53
C TRP A 17 -5.78 -1.62 -7.45
N ASN A 18 -5.82 -2.04 -6.19
CA ASN A 18 -6.09 -1.18 -5.03
C ASN A 18 -7.49 -0.52 -4.92
N TRP A 19 -8.43 -0.74 -5.85
CA TRP A 19 -9.74 -0.08 -5.85
C TRP A 19 -10.71 -0.57 -4.76
N ARG A 20 -10.72 -1.88 -4.46
CA ARG A 20 -11.71 -2.47 -3.54
C ARG A 20 -11.05 -3.24 -2.40
N GLN A 21 -10.84 -2.54 -1.28
CA GLN A 21 -10.32 -3.13 -0.03
C GLN A 21 -11.34 -4.07 0.62
N GLY A 22 -10.88 -5.26 1.02
CA GLY A 22 -11.64 -6.21 1.83
C GLY A 22 -11.89 -5.68 3.25
N THR A 23 -13.00 -6.08 3.88
CA THR A 23 -13.32 -5.67 5.26
C THR A 23 -12.36 -6.24 6.28
N ARG A 24 -11.92 -7.49 6.11
CA ARG A 24 -11.03 -8.21 7.05
C ARG A 24 -9.70 -7.51 7.29
N THR A 25 -9.16 -6.81 6.29
CA THR A 25 -7.84 -6.16 6.33
C THR A 25 -7.95 -4.64 6.14
N ARG A 26 -9.10 -4.06 6.44
CA ARG A 26 -9.29 -2.61 6.40
C ARG A 26 -8.46 -1.96 7.50
N LEU A 27 -7.94 -0.77 7.24
CA LEU A 27 -7.35 0.05 8.30
C LEU A 27 -8.43 0.39 9.33
N GLU A 28 -8.16 0.07 10.60
CA GLU A 28 -9.00 0.44 11.74
C GLU A 28 -8.26 1.43 12.63
N THR A 29 -9.01 2.19 13.43
CA THR A 29 -8.49 3.27 14.28
C THR A 29 -7.64 2.80 15.46
N VAL A 30 -7.54 1.49 15.69
CA VAL A 30 -6.88 0.91 16.87
C VAL A 30 -5.48 0.44 16.47
N GLY A 31 -4.48 0.98 17.17
CA GLY A 31 -3.07 0.94 16.80
C GLY A 31 -2.49 -0.44 16.49
N GLY A 32 -1.48 -0.44 15.62
CA GLY A 32 -0.79 -1.63 15.15
C GLY A 32 0.16 -1.30 14.01
N ARG A 33 0.74 -2.34 13.40
CA ARG A 33 1.53 -2.24 12.17
C ARG A 33 0.60 -2.14 10.97
N MET A 34 0.73 -1.06 10.21
CA MET A 34 -0.05 -0.83 8.99
C MET A 34 0.81 -1.15 7.76
N TRP A 35 0.14 -1.63 6.71
CA TRP A 35 0.77 -1.89 5.42
C TRP A 35 0.12 -1.01 4.36
N PHE A 36 0.95 -0.26 3.64
CA PHE A 36 0.55 0.53 2.50
C PHE A 36 1.22 -0.06 1.25
N ILE A 37 0.44 -0.25 0.19
CA ILE A 37 0.94 -0.79 -1.07
C ILE A 37 0.70 0.26 -2.14
N LEU A 38 1.80 0.72 -2.73
CA LEU A 38 1.78 1.64 -3.86
C LEU A 38 2.20 0.85 -5.09
N GLU A 39 1.42 0.96 -6.16
CA GLU A 39 1.67 0.33 -7.44
C GLU A 39 1.43 1.33 -8.56
N SER A 40 2.20 1.21 -9.64
CA SER A 40 2.03 2.00 -10.85
C SER A 40 1.89 1.09 -12.06
N LEU A 41 1.14 1.56 -13.06
CA LEU A 41 1.10 0.95 -14.38
C LEU A 41 2.23 1.51 -15.23
N SER A 42 2.60 0.80 -16.31
CA SER A 42 3.73 1.15 -17.18
C SER A 42 3.70 2.57 -17.76
N ALA A 43 2.52 3.20 -17.85
CA ALA A 43 2.37 4.57 -18.32
C ALA A 43 2.83 5.63 -17.30
N MET A 44 2.99 5.26 -16.03
CA MET A 44 3.39 6.16 -14.96
C MET A 44 4.90 6.01 -14.66
N PRO A 45 5.68 7.12 -14.65
CA PRO A 45 7.10 7.07 -14.35
C PRO A 45 7.37 6.53 -12.94
N GLN A 46 8.50 5.83 -12.78
CA GLN A 46 8.93 5.29 -11.50
C GLN A 46 9.16 6.39 -10.46
N GLU A 47 9.62 7.55 -10.91
CA GLU A 47 9.88 8.73 -10.09
C GLU A 47 8.60 9.25 -9.44
N ALA A 48 7.47 9.21 -10.17
CA ALA A 48 6.18 9.64 -9.64
C ALA A 48 5.66 8.69 -8.55
N LEU A 49 5.92 7.38 -8.69
CA LEU A 49 5.58 6.40 -7.66
C LEU A 49 6.42 6.61 -6.40
N GLU A 50 7.71 6.89 -6.57
CA GLU A 50 8.64 7.20 -5.49
C GLU A 50 8.28 8.51 -4.78
N GLU A 51 7.89 9.55 -5.52
CA GLU A 51 7.39 10.81 -4.96
C GLU A 51 6.13 10.58 -4.12
N ALA A 52 5.16 9.83 -4.64
CA ALA A 52 3.96 9.48 -3.90
C ALA A 52 4.27 8.71 -2.60
N ALA A 53 5.24 7.78 -2.64
CA ALA A 53 5.71 7.08 -1.45
C ALA A 53 6.31 8.05 -0.42
N ASN A 54 7.16 8.99 -0.87
CA ASN A 54 7.78 9.99 0.00
C ASN A 54 6.75 10.93 0.63
N MET A 55 5.75 11.37 -0.14
CA MET A 55 4.64 12.17 0.37
C MET A 55 3.84 11.43 1.45
N LEU A 56 3.50 10.16 1.21
CA LEU A 56 2.80 9.33 2.20
C LEU A 56 3.62 9.19 3.49
N MET A 57 4.92 8.89 3.39
CA MET A 57 5.79 8.77 4.57
C MET A 57 5.89 10.08 5.36
N SER A 58 5.94 11.23 4.69
CA SER A 58 5.92 12.54 5.37
C SER A 58 4.61 12.74 6.14
N GLY A 59 3.47 12.54 5.48
CA GLY A 59 2.16 12.68 6.11
C GLY A 59 1.96 11.73 7.30
N LEU A 60 2.45 10.49 7.22
CA LEU A 60 2.39 9.54 8.33
C LEU A 60 3.21 10.00 9.54
N ARG A 61 4.39 10.59 9.32
CA ARG A 61 5.23 11.15 10.41
C ARG A 61 4.56 12.34 11.09
N GLU A 62 3.84 13.16 10.32
CA GLU A 62 3.08 14.29 10.85
C GLU A 62 1.86 13.84 11.64
N LEU A 63 1.10 12.87 11.12
CA LEU A 63 -0.12 12.34 11.76
C LEU A 63 0.18 11.46 12.98
N SER A 64 1.33 10.78 12.98
CA SER A 64 1.75 9.88 14.05
C SER A 64 3.22 10.11 14.40
N PRO A 65 3.52 11.16 15.19
CA PRO A 65 4.89 11.45 15.64
C PRO A 65 5.51 10.22 16.34
N GLY A 66 6.73 9.87 15.94
CA GLY A 66 7.44 8.71 16.48
C GLY A 66 7.10 7.36 15.83
N CYS A 67 6.30 7.34 14.75
CA CYS A 67 6.12 6.11 13.98
C CYS A 67 7.42 5.66 13.30
N GLU A 68 7.63 4.35 13.28
CA GLU A 68 8.68 3.72 12.48
C GLU A 68 8.12 3.34 11.11
N ILE A 69 8.85 3.71 10.05
CA ILE A 69 8.44 3.43 8.66
C ILE A 69 9.53 2.60 8.00
N TYR A 70 9.13 1.44 7.46
CA TYR A 70 9.96 0.61 6.60
C TYR A 70 9.42 0.65 5.17
N LYS A 71 10.31 0.94 4.20
CA LYS A 71 9.98 0.96 2.77
C LYS A 71 10.74 -0.15 2.06
N GLN A 72 10.04 -0.90 1.22
CA GLN A 72 10.62 -1.94 0.38
C GLN A 72 10.02 -1.87 -1.02
N ASN A 73 10.89 -1.92 -2.03
CA ASN A 73 10.48 -2.10 -3.42
C ASN A 73 10.37 -3.58 -3.73
N ILE A 74 9.25 -4.00 -4.29
CA ILE A 74 9.00 -5.38 -4.70
C ILE A 74 8.89 -5.39 -6.23
N MET A 75 9.77 -6.12 -6.90
CA MET A 75 9.61 -6.41 -8.33
C MET A 75 8.82 -7.70 -8.49
N VAL A 76 7.65 -7.61 -9.10
CA VAL A 76 6.84 -8.78 -9.47
C VAL A 76 7.14 -9.09 -10.93
N GLY A 77 7.79 -10.23 -11.18
CA GLY A 77 8.11 -10.73 -12.52
C GLY A 77 6.94 -11.37 -13.23
#